data_AF-A0A351VCB2-F1
#
_entry.id   AF-A0A351VCB2-F1
#
_cell.length_a   1.000
_cell.length_b   1.000
_cell.length_c   1.000
_cell.angle_alpha   90.00
_cell.angle_beta   90.00
_cell.angle_gamma   90.00
#
_symmetry.space_group_name_H-M   'P 1'
#
loop_
_entity.id
_entity.type
_entity.pdbx_description
1 polymer ?
#
loop_
_entity_poly.entity_id
_entity_poly.type
_entity_poly.pdbx_seq_one_letter_code
_entity_poly.pdbx_strand_id
1 'polypeptide(L)'
;MVSAKSKASNKVIFVCLVVLAIAILYPLLFILNNSFKGKFFISSDPFSLPTGETFAGITNYVNGLVKTGLLSAIGWSFFITIVSVVFLVLFTSMTAYYVTRVKSLYSTALYYMFVFSMVVPFQMVMFT
;
A
#
# COMPACT_ATOMS: atom_id res chain seq x y z
N MET A 1 -22.87 21.40 -28.18
CA MET A 1 -22.31 20.50 -29.21
C MET A 1 -20.95 20.00 -28.73
N VAL A 2 -20.87 18.78 -28.19
CA VAL A 2 -19.58 18.16 -27.82
C VAL A 2 -18.89 17.74 -29.12
N SER A 3 -17.89 18.53 -29.51
CA SER A 3 -17.07 18.34 -30.72
C SER A 3 -16.58 16.90 -30.84
N ALA A 4 -16.76 16.27 -32.01
CA ALA A 4 -16.42 14.86 -32.28
C ALA A 4 -14.96 14.49 -31.94
N LYS A 5 -14.05 15.47 -31.91
CA LYS A 5 -12.65 15.33 -31.45
C LYS A 5 -12.52 14.89 -29.99
N SER A 6 -13.44 15.35 -29.12
CA SER A 6 -13.50 14.97 -27.69
C SER A 6 -13.89 13.51 -27.49
N LYS A 7 -14.79 12.96 -28.33
CA LYS A 7 -15.24 11.56 -28.19
C LYS A 7 -14.14 10.56 -28.53
N ALA A 8 -13.35 10.82 -29.59
CA ALA A 8 -12.21 9.96 -29.94
C ALA A 8 -11.09 10.05 -28.89
N SER A 9 -10.75 11.26 -28.44
CA SER A 9 -9.78 11.48 -27.36
C SER A 9 -10.19 10.78 -26.06
N ASN A 10 -11.47 10.86 -25.67
CA ASN A 10 -11.98 10.20 -24.48
C ASN A 10 -11.95 8.67 -24.60
N LYS A 11 -12.21 8.11 -25.78
CA LYS A 11 -12.06 6.67 -26.02
C LYS A 11 -10.62 6.21 -25.86
N VAL A 12 -9.66 6.96 -26.41
CA VAL A 12 -8.22 6.65 -26.26
C VAL A 12 -7.81 6.71 -24.79
N ILE A 13 -8.17 7.79 -24.08
CA ILE A 13 -7.88 7.93 -22.65
C ILE A 13 -8.52 6.79 -21.84
N PHE A 14 -9.77 6.42 -22.16
CA PHE A 14 -10.45 5.31 -21.49
C PHE A 14 -9.73 3.98 -21.69
N VAL A 15 -9.33 3.65 -22.92
CA VAL A 15 -8.57 2.42 -23.21
C VAL A 15 -7.22 2.44 -22.49
N CYS A 16 -6.50 3.57 -22.49
CA CYS A 16 -5.24 3.71 -21.75
C CYS A 16 -5.43 3.49 -20.24
N LEU A 17 -6.49 4.07 -19.64
CA LEU A 17 -6.80 3.89 -18.23
C LEU A 17 -7.18 2.44 -17.90
N VAL A 18 -7.93 1.76 -18.78
CA VAL A 18 -8.27 0.34 -18.63
C VAL A 18 -7.01 -0.53 -18.67
N VAL A 19 -6.11 -0.30 -19.63
CA VAL A 19 -4.84 -1.03 -19.71
C VAL A 19 -3.98 -0.80 -18.46
N LEU A 20 -3.90 0.44 -17.97
CA LEU A 20 -3.16 0.78 -16.76
C LEU A 20 -3.78 0.17 -15.50
N ALA A 21 -5.11 0.15 -15.40
CA ALA A 21 -5.83 -0.52 -14.32
C ALA A 21 -5.55 -2.03 -14.31
N ILE A 22 -5.58 -2.68 -15.48
CA ILE A 22 -5.23 -4.10 -15.61
C ILE A 22 -3.77 -4.33 -15.21
N ALA A 23 -2.84 -3.47 -15.64
CA ALA A 23 -1.42 -3.60 -15.28
C ALA A 23 -1.19 -3.49 -13.76
N ILE A 24 -1.93 -2.62 -13.06
CA ILE A 24 -1.85 -2.47 -11.60
C ILE A 24 -2.52 -3.66 -10.88
N LEU A 25 -3.67 -4.14 -11.37
CA LEU A 25 -4.40 -5.24 -10.75
C LEU A 25 -3.81 -6.61 -11.03
N TYR A 26 -3.10 -6.77 -12.15
CA TYR A 26 -2.58 -8.07 -12.60
C TYR A 26 -1.67 -8.75 -11.56
N PRO A 27 -0.68 -8.08 -10.94
CA PRO A 27 0.12 -8.69 -9.88
C PRO A 27 -0.72 -9.17 -8.68
N LEU A 28 -1.77 -8.43 -8.31
CA LEU A 28 -2.67 -8.81 -7.23
C LEU A 28 -3.45 -10.08 -7.59
N LEU A 29 -4.01 -10.13 -8.80
CA LEU A 29 -4.72 -11.31 -9.31
C LEU A 29 -3.78 -12.51 -9.48
N PHE A 30 -2.54 -12.27 -9.88
CA PHE A 30 -1.51 -13.30 -10.01
C PHE A 30 -1.16 -13.92 -8.66
N ILE A 31 -0.97 -13.10 -7.62
CA ILE A 31 -0.71 -13.58 -6.25
C ILE A 31 -1.94 -14.34 -5.72
N LEU A 32 -3.15 -13.82 -5.96
CA LEU A 32 -4.39 -14.48 -5.55
C LEU A 32 -4.54 -15.86 -6.22
N ASN A 33 -4.27 -15.95 -7.52
CA ASN A 33 -4.30 -17.22 -8.25
C ASN A 33 -3.28 -18.22 -7.67
N ASN A 34 -2.08 -17.76 -7.35
CA ASN A 34 -1.02 -18.59 -6.78
C ASN A 34 -1.27 -18.97 -5.32
N SER A 35 -1.99 -18.16 -4.53
CA SER A 35 -2.28 -18.48 -3.12
C SER A 35 -3.19 -19.71 -2.97
N PHE A 36 -3.95 -20.07 -4.02
CA PHE A 36 -4.76 -21.27 -4.06
C PHE A 36 -3.99 -22.54 -4.48
N LYS A 37 -2.75 -22.41 -4.98
CA LYS A 37 -1.95 -23.55 -5.46
C LYS A 37 -1.09 -24.16 -4.37
N GLY A 38 -0.87 -25.47 -4.46
CA GLY A 38 0.12 -26.16 -3.61
C GLY A 38 1.54 -25.63 -3.84
N LYS A 39 2.37 -25.59 -2.79
CA LYS A 39 3.73 -24.98 -2.82
C LYS A 39 4.61 -25.43 -3.99
N PHE A 40 4.49 -26.70 -4.40
CA PHE A 40 5.26 -27.26 -5.51
C PHE A 40 4.77 -26.80 -6.88
N PHE A 41 3.48 -26.45 -7.04
CA PHE A 41 2.88 -26.04 -8.30
C PHE A 41 2.95 -24.54 -8.59
N ILE A 42 3.36 -23.72 -7.60
CA ILE A 42 3.57 -22.28 -7.78
C ILE A 42 4.75 -22.00 -8.75
N SER A 43 5.76 -22.88 -8.75
CA SER A 43 6.97 -22.69 -9.58
C SER A 43 6.89 -23.37 -10.95
N SER A 44 6.08 -24.43 -11.08
CA SER A 44 5.97 -25.23 -12.31
C SER A 44 5.10 -24.56 -13.38
N ASP A 45 3.94 -24.04 -12.98
CA ASP A 45 2.98 -23.39 -13.88
C ASP A 45 2.37 -22.14 -13.21
N PRO A 46 3.11 -21.02 -13.12
CA PRO A 46 2.69 -19.84 -12.36
C PRO A 46 1.45 -19.13 -12.94
N PHE A 47 1.26 -19.18 -14.26
CA PHE A 47 0.16 -18.48 -14.97
C PHE A 47 -1.08 -19.35 -15.22
N SER A 48 -1.02 -20.67 -14.99
CA SER A 48 -2.18 -21.54 -15.17
C SER A 48 -3.25 -21.24 -14.12
N LEU A 49 -4.53 -21.49 -14.45
CA LEU A 49 -5.58 -21.48 -13.43
C LEU A 49 -5.49 -22.75 -12.56
N PRO A 50 -5.96 -22.72 -11.30
CA PRO A 50 -5.87 -23.88 -10.42
C PRO A 50 -6.83 -24.96 -10.94
N THR A 51 -6.29 -26.07 -11.42
CA THR A 51 -7.06 -27.28 -11.74
C THR A 51 -7.23 -28.14 -10.48
N GLY A 52 -8.20 -29.06 -10.46
CA GLY A 52 -8.53 -29.87 -9.26
C GLY A 52 -7.35 -30.60 -8.60
N GLU A 53 -6.29 -30.90 -9.35
CA GLU A 53 -5.06 -31.54 -8.86
C GLU A 53 -4.05 -30.55 -8.24
N THR A 54 -4.12 -29.26 -8.60
CA THR A 54 -3.18 -28.22 -8.13
C THR A 54 -3.76 -27.33 -7.03
N PHE A 55 -5.08 -27.40 -6.81
CA PHE A 55 -5.82 -26.61 -5.83
C PHE A 55 -5.61 -27.14 -4.40
N ALA A 56 -4.88 -26.40 -3.58
CA ALA A 56 -4.62 -26.74 -2.18
C ALA A 56 -5.81 -26.40 -1.25
N GLY A 57 -6.92 -25.90 -1.78
CA GLY A 57 -8.08 -25.49 -0.99
C GLY A 57 -7.76 -24.37 0.01
N ILE A 58 -8.44 -24.39 1.16
CA ILE A 58 -8.24 -23.43 2.26
C ILE A 58 -7.00 -23.80 3.10
N THR A 59 -6.33 -24.93 2.82
CA THR A 59 -5.21 -25.39 3.66
C THR A 59 -4.04 -24.41 3.68
N ASN A 60 -3.77 -23.69 2.58
CA ASN A 60 -2.77 -22.62 2.55
C ASN A 60 -3.14 -21.45 3.47
N TYR A 61 -4.42 -21.07 3.52
CA TYR A 61 -4.91 -20.00 4.38
C TYR A 61 -4.92 -20.42 5.84
N VAL A 62 -5.36 -21.64 6.16
CA VAL A 62 -5.34 -22.17 7.55
C VAL A 62 -3.90 -22.31 8.05
N ASN A 63 -3.02 -22.92 7.24
CA ASN A 63 -1.61 -23.02 7.59
C ASN A 63 -0.95 -21.65 7.69
N GLY A 64 -1.31 -20.69 6.83
CA GLY A 64 -0.86 -19.31 6.90
C GLY A 64 -1.26 -18.67 8.23
N LEU A 65 -2.56 -18.72 8.59
CA LEU A 65 -3.10 -18.15 9.82
C LEU A 65 -2.42 -18.71 11.08
N VAL A 66 -2.26 -20.03 11.15
CA VAL A 66 -1.69 -20.71 12.33
C VAL A 66 -0.17 -20.52 12.40
N LYS A 67 0.56 -20.70 11.30
CA LYS A 67 2.03 -20.65 11.32
C LYS A 67 2.61 -19.24 11.40
N THR A 68 1.88 -18.23 10.92
CA THR A 68 2.35 -16.84 10.95
C THR A 68 1.89 -16.08 12.18
N GLY A 69 1.00 -16.65 13.00
CA GLY A 69 0.41 -15.93 14.13
C GLY A 69 -0.36 -14.68 13.68
N LEU A 70 -0.99 -14.74 12.50
CA LEU A 70 -1.54 -13.56 11.81
C LEU A 70 -2.53 -12.78 12.69
N LEU A 71 -3.35 -13.47 13.48
CA LEU A 71 -4.31 -12.82 14.38
C LEU A 71 -3.62 -11.92 15.42
N SER A 72 -2.49 -12.37 15.98
CA SER A 72 -1.71 -11.55 16.91
C SER A 72 -1.02 -10.40 16.18
N ALA A 73 -0.46 -10.65 14.99
CA ALA A 73 0.18 -9.63 14.17
C ALA A 73 -0.79 -8.52 13.74
N ILE A 74 -2.02 -8.87 13.36
CA ILE A 74 -3.10 -7.93 13.04
C ILE A 74 -3.45 -7.09 14.28
N GLY A 75 -3.56 -7.72 15.46
CA GLY A 75 -3.85 -7.02 16.71
C GLY A 75 -2.79 -5.96 17.05
N TRP A 76 -1.51 -6.32 16.99
CA TRP A 76 -0.41 -5.37 17.20
C TRP A 76 -0.36 -4.28 16.14
N SER A 77 -0.55 -4.61 14.86
CA SER A 77 -0.56 -3.63 13.78
C SER A 77 -1.69 -2.61 13.93
N PHE A 78 -2.89 -3.08 14.29
CA PHE A 78 -4.05 -2.22 14.52
C PHE A 78 -3.86 -1.32 15.74
N PHE A 79 -3.34 -1.87 16.84
CA PHE A 79 -3.05 -1.08 18.03
C PHE A 79 -2.01 0.01 17.75
N ILE A 80 -0.88 -0.36 17.14
CA ILE A 80 0.20 0.59 16.83
C ILE A 80 -0.29 1.67 15.87
N THR A 81 -1.03 1.33 14.82
CA THR A 81 -1.52 2.30 13.83
C THR A 81 -2.49 3.31 14.45
N ILE A 82 -3.50 2.86 15.21
CA ILE A 82 -4.47 3.77 15.81
C ILE A 82 -3.80 4.69 16.82
N VAL A 83 -3.02 4.12 17.75
CA VAL A 83 -2.36 4.89 18.80
C VAL A 83 -1.39 5.90 18.18
N SER A 84 -0.61 5.48 17.17
CA SER A 84 0.31 6.37 16.46
C SER A 84 -0.43 7.50 15.76
N VAL A 85 -1.51 7.21 15.02
CA VAL A 85 -2.27 8.24 14.29
C VAL A 85 -2.89 9.25 15.26
N VAL A 86 -3.44 8.80 16.40
CA VAL A 86 -4.01 9.69 17.42
C VAL A 86 -2.96 10.66 17.95
N PHE A 87 -1.78 10.14 18.35
CA PHE A 87 -0.70 11.01 18.82
C PHE A 87 -0.15 11.91 17.72
N LEU A 88 0.07 11.39 16.51
CA LEU A 88 0.53 12.17 15.38
C LEU A 88 -0.42 13.34 15.12
N VAL A 89 -1.73 13.11 15.00
CA VAL A 89 -2.72 14.17 14.74
C VAL A 89 -2.74 15.19 15.88
N LEU A 90 -2.74 14.73 17.14
CA LEU A 90 -2.76 15.62 18.30
C LEU A 90 -1.55 16.55 18.32
N PHE A 91 -0.33 16.01 18.22
CA PHE A 91 0.90 16.81 18.29
C PHE A 91 1.13 17.64 17.02
N THR A 92 0.96 17.05 15.84
CA THR A 92 1.21 17.76 14.57
C THR A 92 0.22 18.90 14.35
N SER A 93 -1.05 18.76 14.74
CA SER A 93 -2.04 19.85 14.63
C SER A 93 -1.68 21.06 15.49
N MET A 94 -1.28 20.83 16.76
CA MET A 94 -0.83 21.88 17.66
C MET A 94 0.42 22.60 17.13
N THR A 95 1.40 21.83 16.65
CA THR A 95 2.64 22.40 16.08
C THR A 95 2.38 23.14 14.77
N ALA A 96 1.55 22.60 13.88
CA ALA A 96 1.21 23.23 12.60
C ALA A 96 0.50 24.58 12.80
N TYR A 97 -0.40 24.68 13.77
CA TYR A 97 -1.04 25.96 14.12
C TYR A 97 -0.01 27.01 14.55
N TYR A 98 0.90 26.64 15.45
CA TYR A 98 1.92 27.56 15.95
C TYR A 98 2.88 28.02 14.84
N VAL A 99 3.36 27.08 14.02
CA VAL A 99 4.30 27.36 12.92
C VAL A 99 3.69 28.29 11.86
N THR A 100 2.39 28.18 11.59
CA THR A 100 1.71 28.99 10.57
C THR A 100 1.28 30.38 11.07
N ARG A 101 0.94 30.53 12.35
CA ARG A 101 0.42 31.78 12.91
C ARG A 101 1.48 32.67 13.57
N VAL A 102 2.54 32.09 14.13
CA VAL A 102 3.59 32.86 14.82
C VAL A 102 4.82 32.93 13.94
N LYS A 103 5.13 34.13 13.42
CA LYS A 103 6.36 34.37 12.65
C LYS A 103 7.51 34.72 13.61
N SER A 104 8.16 33.69 14.12
CA SER A 104 9.35 33.79 14.97
C SER A 104 10.52 33.04 14.33
N LEU A 105 11.75 33.35 14.75
CA LEU A 105 12.94 32.62 14.31
C LEU A 105 12.81 31.13 14.67
N TYR A 106 12.22 30.82 15.84
CA TYR A 106 12.01 29.45 16.32
C TYR A 106 11.04 28.65 15.46
N SER A 107 9.91 29.23 15.03
CA SER A 107 8.95 28.55 14.16
C SER A 107 9.52 28.30 12.76
N THR A 108 10.34 29.22 12.27
CA THR A 108 11.05 29.09 10.99
C THR A 108 12.12 27.99 11.05
N ALA A 109 12.91 27.94 12.13
CA ALA A 109 13.90 26.89 12.36
C ALA A 109 13.24 25.50 12.49
N LEU A 110 12.15 25.40 13.25
CA LEU A 110 11.38 24.15 13.39
C LEU A 110 10.80 23.68 12.05
N TYR A 111 10.28 24.60 11.23
CA TYR A 111 9.76 24.27 9.90
C TYR A 111 10.84 23.64 9.00
N TYR A 112 12.02 24.26 8.91
CA TYR A 112 13.12 23.72 8.10
C TYR A 112 13.66 22.40 8.64
N MET A 113 13.67 22.20 9.96
CA MET A 113 14.02 20.91 10.58
C MET A 113 13.07 19.79 10.16
N PHE A 114 11.75 20.02 10.15
CA PHE A 114 10.78 19.02 9.69
C PHE A 114 10.92 18.70 8.21
N VAL A 115 11.15 19.71 7.37
CA VAL A 115 11.39 19.51 5.93
C VAL A 115 12.65 18.66 5.71
N PHE A 116 13.72 18.94 6.44
CA PHE A 116 14.95 18.15 6.37
C PHE A 116 14.71 16.69 6.76
N SER A 117 13.93 16.43 7.82
CA SER A 117 13.57 15.07 8.25
C SER A 117 12.81 14.29 7.17
N MET A 118 11.94 14.95 6.38
CA MET A 118 11.21 14.30 5.28
C MET A 118 12.11 13.90 4.10
N VAL A 119 13.25 14.58 3.91
CA VAL A 119 14.19 14.27 2.83
C VAL A 119 15.01 13.02 3.13
N VAL A 120 15.23 12.71 4.41
CA VAL A 120 16.00 11.52 4.81
C VAL A 120 15.22 10.26 4.41
N PRO A 121 15.75 9.43 3.51
CA PRO A 121 15.04 8.24 3.06
C PRO A 121 14.96 7.23 4.19
N PHE A 122 13.80 6.61 4.36
CA PHE A 122 13.53 5.62 5.42
C PHE A 122 14.59 4.52 5.50
N GLN A 123 15.14 4.12 4.35
CA GLN A 123 16.18 3.10 4.27
C GLN A 123 17.44 3.44 5.08
N MET A 124 17.84 4.72 5.15
CA MET A 124 19.00 5.14 5.94
C MET A 124 18.79 4.96 7.45
N VAL A 125 17.55 4.93 7.93
CA VAL A 125 17.21 4.73 9.35
C VAL A 125 17.06 3.24 9.68
N MET A 126 16.68 2.43 8.69
CA MET A 126 16.45 0.99 8.88
C MET A 126 17.75 0.17 8.88
N PHE A 127 18.81 0.66 8.22
CA PHE A 127 20.10 -0.01 8.11
C PHE A 127 21.14 0.64 9.05
N THR A 128 21.05 0.33 10.35
CA THR A 128 22.11 0.53 11.35
C THR A 128 22.28 -0.74 12.15
#